data_AF-A0A3B1CEL7-F1
#
_entry.id   AF-A0A3B1CEL7-F1
#
_cell.length_a   1.000
_cell.length_b   1.000
_cell.length_c   1.000
_cell.angle_alpha   90.00
_cell.angle_beta   90.00
_cell.angle_gamma   90.00
#
_symmetry.space_group_name_H-M   'P 1'
#
loop_
_entity.id
_entity.type
_entity.pdbx_description
1 polymer ?
#
loop_
_entity_poly.entity_id
_entity_poly.type
_entity_poly.pdbx_seq_one_letter_code
_entity_poly.pdbx_strand_id
1 'polypeptide(L)'
;RGFPLNPRPGERTDHPHHIGSWLNYGDVNGLDFWGNSDAIPPERAEEMGTIRLEKINRLESGSDSAKLSVTCDWMNSEKKVLLKENTDFIFSVEKDKRIIDRITTLTAQKEAVVFKDTKEGMLGIRVARELEHPSDKPVTLSDAHGKKTDVPVLDNTGVTGHYLSSEGVEGMEVWGKRAKWVALSGTVKGKDVTVVIMDKPSNVGYPTYWHARGYGLFAANPLGQKIFSNGKEELNFTLKPGESVTFKYRIEILNGKANKIQLDKEYNKFATK
;
A
#
# COMPACT_ATOMS: atom_id res chain seq x y z
N ARG A 1 4.11 12.52 -2.84
CA ARG A 1 5.55 12.66 -2.57
C ARG A 1 6.31 12.75 -3.88
N GLY A 2 7.40 13.50 -3.90
CA GLY A 2 8.34 13.59 -5.02
C GLY A 2 9.53 12.63 -4.93
N PHE A 3 10.15 12.45 -3.75
CA PHE A 3 11.27 11.51 -3.58
C PHE A 3 10.84 10.04 -3.83
N PRO A 4 11.68 9.20 -4.48
CA PRO A 4 13.02 9.51 -5.01
C PRO A 4 13.02 10.10 -6.42
N LEU A 5 11.92 10.01 -7.16
CA LEU A 5 11.89 10.31 -8.61
C LEU A 5 12.02 11.80 -8.95
N ASN A 6 11.44 12.67 -8.14
CA ASN A 6 11.47 14.12 -8.30
C ASN A 6 11.43 14.81 -6.92
N PRO A 7 12.53 14.76 -6.14
CA PRO A 7 12.59 15.27 -4.77
C PRO A 7 12.15 16.74 -4.66
N ARG A 8 11.45 17.08 -3.57
CA ARG A 8 10.93 18.43 -3.33
C ARG A 8 11.48 19.01 -2.03
N PRO A 9 11.70 20.33 -1.93
CA PRO A 9 12.10 20.96 -0.69
C PRO A 9 11.15 20.61 0.46
N GLY A 10 11.72 20.29 1.62
CA GLY A 10 10.98 19.95 2.85
C GLY A 10 10.41 18.53 2.91
N GLU A 11 10.37 17.77 1.82
CA GLU A 11 9.95 16.36 1.86
C GLU A 11 11.05 15.45 2.46
N ARG A 12 10.62 14.38 3.12
CA ARG A 12 11.55 13.35 3.62
C ARG A 12 12.25 12.64 2.46
N THR A 13 13.50 12.23 2.69
CA THR A 13 14.34 11.44 1.78
C THR A 13 14.60 10.03 2.32
N ASP A 14 13.61 9.44 2.99
CA ASP A 14 13.62 8.10 3.57
C ASP A 14 12.92 7.07 2.66
N HIS A 15 13.13 5.77 2.88
CA HIS A 15 12.38 4.71 2.19
C HIS A 15 12.25 4.93 0.66
N PRO A 16 13.35 4.90 -0.11
CA PRO A 16 13.32 5.16 -1.56
C PRO A 16 12.45 4.17 -2.35
N HIS A 17 12.18 2.99 -1.82
CA HIS A 17 11.24 2.01 -2.39
C HIS A 17 9.76 2.44 -2.31
N HIS A 18 9.40 3.45 -1.52
CA HIS A 18 8.01 3.94 -1.40
C HIS A 18 7.64 4.90 -2.54
N ILE A 19 7.40 4.36 -3.73
CA ILE A 19 7.10 5.12 -4.95
C ILE A 19 5.59 5.07 -5.25
N GLY A 20 4.88 6.18 -4.96
CA GLY A 20 3.48 6.33 -5.33
C GLY A 20 2.55 5.31 -4.65
N SER A 21 1.85 4.50 -5.44
CA SER A 21 1.05 3.36 -5.00
C SER A 21 1.56 2.08 -5.63
N TRP A 22 1.68 1.02 -4.83
CA TRP A 22 2.24 -0.27 -5.27
C TRP A 22 1.54 -1.45 -4.61
N LEU A 23 1.78 -2.66 -5.14
CA LEU A 23 1.43 -3.92 -4.50
C LEU A 23 2.68 -4.80 -4.51
N ASN A 24 3.17 -5.15 -3.33
CA ASN A 24 4.30 -6.06 -3.11
C ASN A 24 4.16 -6.72 -1.73
N TYR A 25 5.15 -7.48 -1.28
CA TYR A 25 5.10 -8.14 0.04
C TYR A 25 6.50 -8.32 0.64
N GLY A 26 6.63 -8.20 1.96
CA GLY A 26 7.95 -8.20 2.62
C GLY A 26 8.57 -9.57 2.84
N ASP A 27 7.82 -10.67 2.68
CA ASP A 27 8.36 -12.03 2.79
C ASP A 27 7.61 -13.00 1.86
N VAL A 28 8.21 -13.27 0.70
CA VAL A 28 7.72 -14.25 -0.28
C VAL A 28 8.81 -15.30 -0.49
N ASN A 29 8.60 -16.51 0.03
CA ASN A 29 9.64 -17.56 0.08
C ASN A 29 10.96 -17.07 0.72
N GLY A 30 10.89 -16.19 1.74
CA GLY A 30 12.06 -15.60 2.39
C GLY A 30 12.68 -14.40 1.66
N LEU A 31 12.11 -13.98 0.53
CA LEU A 31 12.57 -12.80 -0.22
C LEU A 31 11.76 -11.55 0.15
N ASP A 32 12.46 -10.43 0.28
CA ASP A 32 11.86 -9.13 0.52
C ASP A 32 11.58 -8.40 -0.80
N PHE A 33 10.30 -8.28 -1.19
CA PHE A 33 9.87 -7.46 -2.32
C PHE A 33 9.46 -6.04 -1.90
N TRP A 34 9.36 -5.78 -0.59
CA TRP A 34 8.93 -4.50 -0.03
C TRP A 34 10.08 -3.50 0.05
N GLY A 35 11.21 -3.91 0.60
CA GLY A 35 12.39 -3.08 0.84
C GLY A 35 13.28 -2.84 -0.39
N ASN A 36 13.04 -3.55 -1.49
CA ASN A 36 13.89 -3.52 -2.68
C ASN A 36 14.02 -2.11 -3.29
N SER A 37 15.26 -1.59 -3.31
CA SER A 37 15.63 -0.29 -3.88
C SER A 37 17.14 -0.18 -4.11
N ASP A 38 17.56 0.83 -4.87
CA ASP A 38 18.98 1.13 -5.12
C ASP A 38 19.79 1.50 -3.86
N ALA A 39 19.12 1.68 -2.71
CA ALA A 39 19.76 1.93 -1.42
C ALA A 39 20.12 0.65 -0.66
N ILE A 40 19.74 -0.53 -1.16
CA ILE A 40 20.07 -1.81 -0.55
C ILE A 40 21.56 -2.11 -0.78
N PRO A 41 22.32 -2.49 0.27
CA PRO A 41 23.72 -2.92 0.12
C PRO A 41 23.86 -4.12 -0.83
N PRO A 42 24.90 -4.18 -1.68
CA PRO A 42 25.08 -5.27 -2.64
C PRO A 42 25.05 -6.68 -2.03
N GLU A 43 25.56 -6.84 -0.82
CA GLU A 43 25.57 -8.11 -0.09
C GLU A 43 24.18 -8.65 0.23
N ARG A 44 23.14 -7.81 0.20
CA ARG A 44 21.75 -8.19 0.44
C ARG A 44 20.96 -8.45 -0.84
N ALA A 45 21.56 -8.28 -2.01
CA ALA A 45 20.85 -8.39 -3.28
C ALA A 45 20.18 -9.77 -3.47
N GLU A 46 20.76 -10.84 -2.92
CA GLU A 46 20.20 -12.19 -2.99
C GLU A 46 18.95 -12.39 -2.12
N GLU A 47 18.75 -11.55 -1.10
CA GLU A 47 17.56 -11.58 -0.24
C GLU A 47 16.37 -10.84 -0.87
N MET A 48 16.59 -10.09 -1.95
CA MET A 48 15.58 -9.20 -2.53
C MET A 48 14.79 -9.86 -3.66
N GLY A 49 13.49 -9.59 -3.68
CA GLY A 49 12.61 -9.90 -4.79
C GLY A 49 12.37 -8.69 -5.70
N THR A 50 12.23 -8.91 -7.00
CA THR A 50 11.91 -7.86 -7.98
C THR A 50 10.61 -8.15 -8.70
N ILE A 51 9.73 -7.13 -8.78
CA ILE A 51 8.53 -7.17 -9.63
C ILE A 51 8.85 -6.44 -10.93
N ARG A 52 8.85 -7.17 -12.05
CA ARG A 52 9.17 -6.63 -13.37
C ARG A 52 7.95 -6.62 -14.27
N LEU A 53 7.63 -5.45 -14.84
CA LEU A 53 6.64 -5.37 -15.92
C LEU A 53 7.12 -6.19 -17.12
N GLU A 54 6.32 -7.17 -17.54
CA GLU A 54 6.58 -7.98 -18.71
C GLU A 54 5.82 -7.43 -19.92
N LYS A 55 4.53 -7.12 -19.74
CA LYS A 55 3.67 -6.71 -20.84
C LYS A 55 2.55 -5.76 -20.42
N ILE A 56 2.25 -4.81 -21.31
CA ILE A 56 0.97 -4.09 -21.32
C ILE A 56 0.01 -4.88 -22.20
N ASN A 57 -1.03 -5.46 -21.59
CA ASN A 57 -1.99 -6.33 -22.28
C ASN A 57 -3.09 -5.55 -22.97
N ARG A 58 -3.58 -4.49 -22.32
CA ARG A 58 -4.72 -3.70 -22.79
C ARG A 58 -4.61 -2.26 -22.30
N LEU A 59 -4.97 -1.34 -23.18
CA LEU A 59 -5.10 0.08 -22.91
C LEU A 59 -6.43 0.55 -23.51
N GLU A 60 -7.31 1.09 -22.67
CA GLU A 60 -8.59 1.65 -23.08
C GLU A 60 -8.79 2.99 -22.42
N SER A 61 -9.27 3.96 -23.20
CA SER A 61 -9.60 5.30 -22.71
C SER A 61 -11.02 5.64 -23.12
N GLY A 62 -11.80 6.12 -22.16
CA GLY A 62 -13.11 6.74 -22.34
C GLY A 62 -13.12 8.15 -21.77
N SER A 63 -14.29 8.79 -21.78
CA SER A 63 -14.46 10.16 -21.28
C SER A 63 -14.40 10.26 -19.74
N ASP A 64 -14.90 9.24 -19.05
CA ASP A 64 -15.03 9.20 -17.59
C ASP A 64 -14.35 7.97 -16.95
N SER A 65 -13.81 7.08 -17.77
CA SER A 65 -13.17 5.84 -17.32
C SER A 65 -12.05 5.42 -18.26
N ALA A 66 -11.07 4.69 -17.73
CA ALA A 66 -9.98 4.10 -18.49
C ALA A 66 -9.60 2.76 -17.89
N LYS A 67 -9.06 1.85 -18.71
CA LYS A 67 -8.57 0.54 -18.26
C LYS A 67 -7.13 0.32 -18.73
N LEU A 68 -6.29 -0.11 -17.79
CA LEU A 68 -4.94 -0.60 -18.06
C LEU A 68 -4.84 -2.02 -17.52
N SER A 69 -4.53 -2.97 -18.41
CA SER A 69 -4.23 -4.35 -18.03
C SER A 69 -2.75 -4.61 -18.23
N VAL A 70 -2.06 -5.11 -17.21
CA VAL A 70 -0.62 -5.43 -17.26
C VAL A 70 -0.33 -6.83 -16.74
N THR A 71 0.80 -7.37 -17.17
CA THR A 71 1.40 -8.57 -16.62
C THR A 71 2.78 -8.26 -16.08
N CYS A 72 3.05 -8.69 -14.85
CA CYS A 72 4.35 -8.56 -14.20
C CYS A 72 4.86 -9.93 -13.73
N ASP A 73 6.18 -10.09 -13.65
CA ASP A 73 6.85 -11.25 -13.07
C ASP A 73 7.41 -10.87 -11.70
N TRP A 74 7.11 -11.66 -10.68
CA TRP A 74 7.78 -11.58 -9.39
C TRP A 74 8.92 -12.59 -9.40
N MET A 75 10.16 -12.11 -9.31
CA MET A 75 11.36 -12.92 -9.49
C MET A 75 12.40 -12.71 -8.39
N ASN A 76 13.21 -13.73 -8.17
CA ASN A 76 14.40 -13.65 -7.31
C ASN A 76 15.59 -13.01 -8.04
N SER A 77 16.73 -12.86 -7.35
CA SER A 77 17.99 -12.34 -7.88
C SER A 77 18.53 -13.13 -9.08
N GLU A 78 18.22 -14.42 -9.18
CA GLU A 78 18.59 -15.32 -10.29
C GLU A 78 17.62 -15.24 -11.48
N LYS A 79 16.64 -14.32 -11.46
CA LYS A 79 15.59 -14.15 -12.48
C LYS A 79 14.64 -15.35 -12.60
N LYS A 80 14.58 -16.22 -11.60
CA LYS A 80 13.54 -17.26 -11.51
C LYS A 80 12.22 -16.61 -11.13
N VAL A 81 11.19 -16.82 -11.95
CA VAL A 81 9.84 -16.30 -11.70
C VAL A 81 9.11 -17.19 -10.68
N LEU A 82 8.70 -16.59 -9.57
CA LEU A 82 7.94 -17.21 -8.48
C LEU A 82 6.43 -17.04 -8.69
N LEU A 83 6.01 -15.82 -9.03
CA LEU A 83 4.62 -15.48 -9.31
C LEU A 83 4.49 -14.77 -10.65
N LYS A 84 3.43 -15.09 -11.37
CA LYS A 84 2.91 -14.26 -12.47
C LYS A 84 1.81 -13.38 -11.90
N GLU A 85 1.95 -12.07 -12.03
CA GLU A 85 0.95 -11.09 -11.68
C GLU A 85 0.20 -10.66 -12.93
N ASN A 86 -1.14 -10.73 -12.92
CA ASN A 86 -2.00 -10.09 -13.90
C ASN A 86 -2.87 -9.06 -13.18
N THR A 87 -2.76 -7.80 -13.60
CA THR A 87 -3.44 -6.69 -12.92
C THR A 87 -4.26 -5.87 -13.89
N ASP A 88 -5.53 -5.68 -13.53
CA ASP A 88 -6.40 -4.68 -14.11
C ASP A 88 -6.45 -3.45 -13.20
N PHE A 89 -6.10 -2.30 -13.77
CA PHE A 89 -6.37 -0.98 -13.21
C PHE A 89 -7.56 -0.39 -13.94
N ILE A 90 -8.62 -0.05 -13.20
CA ILE A 90 -9.79 0.66 -13.72
C ILE A 90 -9.80 2.03 -13.09
N PHE A 91 -9.61 3.04 -13.92
CA PHE A 91 -9.68 4.44 -13.53
C PHE A 91 -11.09 4.95 -13.76
N SER A 92 -11.63 5.71 -12.83
CA SER A 92 -12.92 6.38 -13.01
C SER A 92 -12.90 7.79 -12.45
N VAL A 93 -13.60 8.68 -13.15
CA VAL A 93 -13.77 10.08 -12.81
C VAL A 93 -15.23 10.32 -12.49
N GLU A 94 -15.51 10.72 -11.25
CA GLU A 94 -16.78 11.31 -10.87
C GLU A 94 -16.51 12.76 -10.44
N LYS A 95 -17.54 13.63 -10.46
CA LYS A 95 -17.43 15.09 -10.28
C LYS A 95 -16.31 15.51 -9.32
N ASP A 96 -16.39 15.06 -8.07
CA ASP A 96 -15.50 15.45 -6.97
C ASP A 96 -14.59 14.33 -6.48
N LYS A 97 -14.44 13.24 -7.26
CA LYS A 97 -13.53 12.14 -6.89
C LYS A 97 -12.86 11.45 -8.07
N ARG A 98 -11.70 10.85 -7.79
CA ARG A 98 -10.98 9.96 -8.70
C ARG A 98 -10.89 8.59 -8.05
N ILE A 99 -11.15 7.56 -8.83
CA ILE A 99 -11.19 6.17 -8.36
C ILE A 99 -10.17 5.36 -9.14
N ILE A 100 -9.44 4.50 -8.42
CA ILE A 100 -8.57 3.48 -8.99
C ILE A 100 -8.99 2.16 -8.37
N ASP A 101 -9.69 1.32 -9.13
CA ASP A 101 -9.86 -0.09 -8.77
C ASP A 101 -8.63 -0.86 -9.26
N ARG A 102 -7.95 -1.56 -8.35
CA ARG A 102 -6.86 -2.48 -8.67
C ARG A 102 -7.32 -3.91 -8.40
N ILE A 103 -7.35 -4.72 -9.45
CA ILE A 103 -7.70 -6.14 -9.39
C ILE A 103 -6.48 -6.91 -9.82
N THR A 104 -5.81 -7.55 -8.87
CA THR A 104 -4.54 -8.24 -9.09
C THR A 104 -4.69 -9.72 -8.81
N THR A 105 -4.44 -10.55 -9.82
CA THR A 105 -4.34 -12.01 -9.68
C THR A 105 -2.87 -12.40 -9.64
N LEU A 106 -2.47 -13.10 -8.57
CA LEU A 106 -1.14 -13.70 -8.43
C LEU A 106 -1.25 -15.21 -8.64
N THR A 107 -0.44 -15.77 -9.53
CA THR A 107 -0.40 -17.20 -9.84
C THR A 107 0.99 -17.76 -9.52
N ALA A 108 1.06 -18.74 -8.63
CA ALA A 108 2.31 -19.45 -8.35
C ALA A 108 2.78 -20.25 -9.57
N GLN A 109 4.08 -20.16 -9.87
CA GLN A 109 4.66 -20.81 -11.05
C GLN A 109 5.05 -22.26 -10.75
N LYS A 110 6.35 -22.57 -10.78
CA LYS A 110 6.85 -23.95 -10.72
C LYS A 110 6.93 -24.53 -9.31
N GLU A 111 6.85 -23.68 -8.29
CA GLU A 111 7.00 -24.07 -6.89
C GLU A 111 5.93 -23.43 -6.02
N ALA A 112 5.78 -23.95 -4.80
CA ALA A 112 4.91 -23.34 -3.82
C ALA A 112 5.44 -21.96 -3.44
N VAL A 113 4.54 -21.00 -3.27
CA VAL A 113 4.85 -19.64 -2.84
C VAL A 113 4.20 -19.39 -1.50
N VAL A 114 5.02 -19.17 -0.48
CA VAL A 114 4.63 -18.88 0.89
C VAL A 114 4.81 -17.39 1.15
N PHE A 115 3.72 -16.74 1.56
CA PHE A 115 3.70 -15.38 2.08
C PHE A 115 3.70 -15.47 3.60
N LYS A 116 4.88 -15.36 4.21
CA LYS A 116 5.01 -15.42 5.67
C LYS A 116 4.52 -14.13 6.30
N ASP A 117 3.80 -14.22 7.42
CA ASP A 117 3.22 -13.04 8.05
C ASP A 117 4.27 -11.96 8.36
N THR A 118 4.17 -10.82 7.69
CA THR A 118 4.99 -9.62 7.92
C THR A 118 4.10 -8.37 8.01
N LYS A 119 4.61 -7.30 8.62
CA LYS A 119 3.93 -5.99 8.66
C LYS A 119 3.86 -5.35 7.26
N GLU A 120 4.79 -5.70 6.37
CA GLU A 120 5.00 -5.08 5.07
C GLU A 120 4.25 -5.84 3.98
N GLY A 121 3.14 -5.29 3.49
CA GLY A 121 2.39 -6.07 2.53
C GLY A 121 1.27 -5.41 1.77
N MET A 122 1.08 -6.01 0.60
CA MET A 122 0.01 -5.84 -0.37
C MET A 122 -0.10 -4.39 -0.82
N LEU A 123 -1.30 -3.80 -0.83
CA LEU A 123 -1.50 -2.49 -1.44
C LEU A 123 -1.06 -1.36 -0.50
N GLY A 124 0.05 -0.71 -0.83
CA GLY A 124 0.59 0.46 -0.13
C GLY A 124 0.50 1.74 -0.96
N ILE A 125 0.43 2.87 -0.25
CA ILE A 125 0.61 4.21 -0.82
C ILE A 125 1.49 5.09 0.08
N ARG A 126 2.37 5.88 -0.54
CA ARG A 126 3.13 6.95 0.13
C ARG A 126 2.64 8.31 -0.37
N VAL A 127 2.07 9.10 0.54
CA VAL A 127 1.45 10.39 0.20
C VAL A 127 2.42 11.56 0.29
N ALA A 128 1.99 12.74 -0.18
CA ALA A 128 2.74 13.98 -0.06
C ALA A 128 2.87 14.44 1.40
N ARG A 129 3.87 15.27 1.67
CA ARG A 129 4.23 15.73 3.01
C ARG A 129 3.09 16.42 3.74
N GLU A 130 2.26 17.16 3.02
CA GLU A 130 1.13 17.89 3.58
C GLU A 130 0.08 16.97 4.23
N LEU A 131 0.07 15.70 3.82
CA LEU A 131 -0.78 14.63 4.36
C LEU A 131 -0.06 13.74 5.38
N GLU A 132 1.17 14.07 5.80
CA GLU A 132 1.79 13.42 6.96
C GLU A 132 1.01 13.76 8.24
N HIS A 133 1.09 12.89 9.25
CA HIS A 133 0.53 13.15 10.56
C HIS A 133 1.41 14.16 11.30
N PRO A 134 0.85 15.26 11.84
CA PRO A 134 1.60 16.19 12.68
C PRO A 134 2.23 15.46 13.87
N SER A 135 3.48 15.76 14.20
CA SER A 135 4.18 15.14 15.34
C SER A 135 5.00 16.17 16.07
N ASP A 136 4.78 16.31 17.37
CA ASP A 136 5.59 17.15 18.26
C ASP A 136 6.78 16.38 18.85
N LYS A 137 6.87 15.07 18.55
CA LYS A 137 7.96 14.20 18.99
C LYS A 137 9.05 14.16 17.92
N PRO A 138 10.33 14.16 18.32
CA PRO A 138 11.43 13.76 17.44
C PRO A 138 11.06 12.43 16.79
N VAL A 139 11.20 12.34 15.47
CA VAL A 139 10.86 11.10 14.76
C VAL A 139 12.13 10.27 14.69
N THR A 140 12.17 9.21 15.48
CA THR A 140 13.15 8.15 15.27
C THR A 140 12.72 7.32 14.07
N LEU A 141 13.39 7.51 12.93
CA LEU A 141 13.17 6.68 11.75
C LEU A 141 13.91 5.35 11.93
N SER A 142 13.17 4.24 11.86
CA SER A 142 13.76 2.91 11.70
C SER A 142 13.75 2.54 10.22
N ASP A 143 14.90 2.17 9.68
CA ASP A 143 14.97 1.55 8.35
C ASP A 143 14.37 0.13 8.36
N ALA A 144 14.38 -0.54 7.20
CA ALA A 144 13.89 -1.91 7.02
C ALA A 144 14.61 -2.94 7.93
N HIS A 145 15.69 -2.55 8.63
CA HIS A 145 16.50 -3.40 9.50
C HIS A 145 16.47 -2.94 10.97
N GLY A 146 15.61 -1.98 11.31
CA GLY A 146 15.43 -1.50 12.67
C GLY A 146 16.48 -0.49 13.13
N LYS A 147 17.38 -0.01 12.26
CA LYS A 147 18.37 1.01 12.61
C LYS A 147 17.67 2.35 12.81
N LYS A 148 17.79 2.87 14.03
CA LYS A 148 17.13 4.10 14.50
C LYS A 148 17.98 5.34 14.19
N THR A 149 17.41 6.31 13.50
CA THR A 149 17.99 7.64 13.30
C THR A 149 17.06 8.69 13.86
N ASP A 150 17.54 9.50 14.80
CA ASP A 150 16.74 10.58 15.39
C ASP A 150 16.72 11.78 14.45
N VAL A 151 15.53 12.09 13.94
CA VAL A 151 15.27 13.33 13.21
C VAL A 151 14.74 14.35 14.22
N PRO A 152 15.32 15.58 14.30
CA PRO A 152 14.77 16.65 15.12
C PRO A 152 13.28 16.85 14.82
N VAL A 153 12.54 17.43 15.76
CA VAL A 153 11.10 17.75 15.62
C VAL A 153 10.86 18.29 14.21
N LEU A 154 10.06 17.55 13.42
CA LEU A 154 9.76 18.01 12.08
C LEU A 154 8.98 19.31 12.20
N ASP A 155 9.39 20.30 11.42
CA ASP A 155 8.55 21.44 11.13
C ASP A 155 7.15 20.91 10.75
N ASN A 156 6.11 21.28 11.48
CA ASN A 156 4.73 20.85 11.17
C ASN A 156 4.04 21.84 10.22
N THR A 157 4.74 22.87 9.74
CA THR A 157 4.19 23.84 8.78
C THR A 157 3.65 23.13 7.55
N GLY A 158 2.34 23.27 7.32
CA GLY A 158 1.64 22.66 6.19
C GLY A 158 1.33 21.16 6.34
N VAL A 159 1.67 20.53 7.46
CA VAL A 159 1.38 19.12 7.75
C VAL A 159 0.04 19.01 8.47
N THR A 160 -0.91 18.26 7.90
CA THR A 160 -2.31 18.25 8.39
C THR A 160 -2.99 16.88 8.28
N GLY A 161 -2.24 15.84 7.95
CA GLY A 161 -2.75 14.50 7.74
C GLY A 161 -3.41 13.92 8.99
N HIS A 162 -4.59 13.34 8.81
CA HIS A 162 -5.35 12.68 9.86
C HIS A 162 -6.00 11.40 9.34
N TYR A 163 -5.71 10.28 10.00
CA TYR A 163 -6.31 8.99 9.66
C TYR A 163 -7.70 8.82 10.26
N LEU A 164 -8.58 8.12 9.55
CA LEU A 164 -9.88 7.64 10.01
C LEU A 164 -10.12 6.25 9.42
N SER A 165 -10.63 5.31 10.22
CA SER A 165 -10.96 3.95 9.78
C SER A 165 -12.47 3.67 9.80
N SER A 166 -12.88 2.59 9.13
CA SER A 166 -14.28 2.11 9.15
C SER A 166 -14.80 1.75 10.53
N GLU A 167 -13.93 1.52 11.50
CA GLU A 167 -14.29 1.21 12.89
C GLU A 167 -14.33 2.47 13.78
N GLY A 168 -14.10 3.66 13.20
CA GLY A 168 -14.05 4.92 13.94
C GLY A 168 -12.74 5.15 14.70
N VAL A 169 -11.71 4.33 14.48
CA VAL A 169 -10.36 4.57 15.00
C VAL A 169 -9.71 5.68 14.17
N GLU A 170 -9.06 6.61 14.85
CA GLU A 170 -8.48 7.83 14.28
C GLU A 170 -6.98 7.97 14.57
N GLY A 171 -6.31 8.81 13.79
CA GLY A 171 -4.90 9.16 13.99
C GLY A 171 -3.95 7.94 13.95
N MET A 172 -2.92 7.98 14.78
CA MET A 172 -1.88 6.94 14.82
C MET A 172 -2.36 5.58 15.37
N GLU A 173 -3.51 5.55 16.05
CA GLU A 173 -4.08 4.33 16.62
C GLU A 173 -4.64 3.37 15.56
N VAL A 174 -4.75 3.82 14.30
CA VAL A 174 -5.14 2.98 13.16
C VAL A 174 -4.10 1.88 12.87
N TRP A 175 -2.84 2.08 13.25
CA TRP A 175 -1.79 1.07 13.06
C TRP A 175 -2.17 -0.28 13.69
N GLY A 176 -2.13 -1.33 12.87
CA GLY A 176 -2.37 -2.71 13.28
C GLY A 176 -3.81 -3.01 13.67
N LYS A 177 -4.78 -2.14 13.37
CA LYS A 177 -6.20 -2.42 13.54
C LYS A 177 -6.78 -3.04 12.27
N ARG A 178 -7.82 -3.87 12.44
CA ARG A 178 -8.64 -4.36 11.33
C ARG A 178 -9.68 -3.30 10.97
N ALA A 179 -9.85 -3.02 9.68
CA ALA A 179 -10.89 -2.14 9.17
C ALA A 179 -11.14 -2.42 7.68
N LYS A 180 -12.35 -2.13 7.22
CA LYS A 180 -12.79 -2.31 5.82
C LYS A 180 -12.18 -1.27 4.88
N TRP A 181 -11.92 -0.09 5.43
CA TRP A 181 -11.28 1.02 4.75
C TRP A 181 -10.53 1.89 5.77
N VAL A 182 -9.48 2.55 5.30
CA VAL A 182 -8.77 3.62 6.02
C VAL A 182 -8.59 4.80 5.09
N ALA A 183 -8.96 5.97 5.60
CA ALA A 183 -8.83 7.25 4.94
C ALA A 183 -7.75 8.09 5.62
N LEU A 184 -7.04 8.87 4.83
CA LEU A 184 -6.10 9.90 5.25
C LEU A 184 -6.57 11.24 4.66
N SER A 185 -6.94 12.17 5.53
CA SER A 185 -7.45 13.49 5.12
C SER A 185 -6.49 14.59 5.56
N GLY A 186 -6.39 15.65 4.77
CA GLY A 186 -5.59 16.83 5.10
C GLY A 186 -5.74 17.91 4.04
N THR A 187 -4.90 18.93 4.09
CA THR A 187 -4.93 20.11 3.23
C THR A 187 -3.70 20.14 2.33
N VAL A 188 -3.91 20.03 1.02
CA VAL A 188 -2.85 20.10 0.00
C VAL A 188 -3.04 21.38 -0.81
N LYS A 189 -2.03 22.26 -0.83
CA LYS A 189 -2.10 23.56 -1.54
C LYS A 189 -3.36 24.39 -1.20
N GLY A 190 -3.71 24.42 0.08
CA GLY A 190 -4.90 25.16 0.58
C GLY A 190 -6.24 24.51 0.27
N LYS A 191 -6.28 23.29 -0.28
CA LYS A 191 -7.50 22.54 -0.55
C LYS A 191 -7.54 21.26 0.27
N ASP A 192 -8.68 20.99 0.88
CA ASP A 192 -8.90 19.73 1.58
C ASP A 192 -8.98 18.56 0.59
N VAL A 193 -8.36 17.45 0.96
CA VAL A 193 -8.28 16.21 0.18
C VAL A 193 -8.39 15.03 1.13
N THR A 194 -9.13 14.00 0.73
CA THR A 194 -9.11 12.67 1.38
C THR A 194 -8.62 11.62 0.40
N VAL A 195 -7.66 10.80 0.83
CA VAL A 195 -7.25 9.57 0.13
C VAL A 195 -7.72 8.38 0.96
N VAL A 196 -8.52 7.49 0.39
CA VAL A 196 -9.01 6.28 1.06
C VAL A 196 -8.60 5.03 0.30
N ILE A 197 -8.17 4.01 1.02
CA ILE A 197 -8.01 2.65 0.49
C ILE A 197 -9.13 1.80 1.07
N MET A 198 -9.78 0.97 0.24
CA MET A 198 -10.84 0.05 0.62
C MET A 198 -10.46 -1.39 0.27
N ASP A 199 -10.71 -2.29 1.22
CA ASP A 199 -10.45 -3.72 1.11
C ASP A 199 -11.71 -4.50 0.72
N LYS A 200 -11.63 -5.44 -0.22
CA LYS A 200 -12.82 -6.18 -0.69
C LYS A 200 -13.10 -7.38 0.21
N PRO A 201 -14.37 -7.70 0.54
CA PRO A 201 -14.72 -8.89 1.32
C PRO A 201 -14.23 -10.22 0.77
N SER A 202 -13.96 -10.30 -0.54
CA SER A 202 -13.45 -11.51 -1.19
C SER A 202 -11.94 -11.70 -1.04
N ASN A 203 -11.21 -10.73 -0.49
CA ASN A 203 -9.78 -10.87 -0.27
C ASN A 203 -9.54 -11.85 0.88
N VAL A 204 -8.53 -12.70 0.74
CA VAL A 204 -8.02 -13.50 1.86
C VAL A 204 -7.70 -12.55 3.02
N GLY A 205 -7.96 -12.97 4.26
CA GLY A 205 -7.62 -12.17 5.44
C GLY A 205 -8.50 -10.94 5.71
N TYR A 206 -9.56 -10.73 4.92
CA TYR A 206 -10.52 -9.64 5.12
C TYR A 206 -11.23 -9.70 6.50
N PRO A 207 -11.53 -8.54 7.13
CA PRO A 207 -11.02 -7.22 6.78
C PRO A 207 -9.53 -7.13 7.12
N THR A 208 -8.77 -6.55 6.21
CA THR A 208 -7.32 -6.40 6.31
C THR A 208 -6.86 -5.71 7.60
N TYR A 209 -5.61 -5.98 7.99
CA TYR A 209 -4.88 -5.15 8.95
C TYR A 209 -4.24 -3.94 8.26
N TRP A 210 -4.16 -2.82 8.96
CA TRP A 210 -3.63 -1.57 8.42
C TRP A 210 -2.22 -1.27 8.91
N HIS A 211 -1.26 -1.23 7.99
CA HIS A 211 0.06 -0.65 8.22
C HIS A 211 -0.06 0.86 8.00
N ALA A 212 -0.28 1.68 9.03
CA ALA A 212 -0.40 3.15 8.93
C ALA A 212 0.67 3.92 9.72
N ARG A 213 1.45 4.77 9.05
CA ARG A 213 2.60 5.47 9.63
C ARG A 213 2.47 6.98 9.50
N GLY A 214 2.91 7.71 10.53
CA GLY A 214 2.81 9.17 10.59
C GLY A 214 3.53 9.90 9.47
N TYR A 215 4.51 9.27 8.81
CA TYR A 215 5.19 9.83 7.64
C TYR A 215 4.41 9.65 6.30
N GLY A 216 3.11 9.34 6.37
CA GLY A 216 2.23 9.29 5.19
C GLY A 216 2.32 8.00 4.38
N LEU A 217 2.81 6.92 4.98
CA LEU A 217 2.65 5.57 4.41
C LEU A 217 1.43 4.93 5.03
N PHE A 218 0.53 4.40 4.20
CA PHE A 218 -0.44 3.44 4.68
C PHE A 218 -0.71 2.32 3.67
N ALA A 219 -0.92 1.10 4.17
CA ALA A 219 -1.13 -0.08 3.35
C ALA A 219 -2.21 -1.01 3.95
N ALA A 220 -3.00 -1.59 3.06
CA ALA A 220 -3.93 -2.67 3.36
C ALA A 220 -3.17 -4.00 3.30
N ASN A 221 -2.84 -4.60 4.45
CA ASN A 221 -2.10 -5.86 4.55
C ASN A 221 -2.95 -7.03 5.09
N PRO A 222 -3.61 -7.81 4.22
CA PRO A 222 -4.43 -8.94 4.63
C PRO A 222 -3.65 -10.14 5.15
N LEU A 223 -2.34 -10.20 4.90
CA LEU A 223 -1.53 -11.39 5.13
C LEU A 223 -0.61 -11.27 6.35
N GLY A 224 -0.65 -10.16 7.10
CA GLY A 224 0.26 -9.90 8.23
C GLY A 224 -0.26 -10.31 9.61
N GLN A 225 -1.16 -11.30 9.72
CA GLN A 225 -1.96 -11.56 10.92
C GLN A 225 -1.12 -11.69 12.20
N LYS A 226 -0.01 -12.44 12.15
CA LYS A 226 0.90 -12.64 13.28
C LYS A 226 1.50 -11.35 13.81
N ILE A 227 1.97 -10.49 12.94
CA ILE A 227 2.63 -9.26 13.36
C ILE A 227 1.61 -8.27 13.94
N PHE A 228 0.44 -8.15 13.33
CA PHE A 228 -0.56 -7.18 13.80
C PHE A 228 -1.39 -7.67 15.00
N SER A 229 -1.53 -8.98 15.17
CA SER A 229 -2.23 -9.59 16.32
C SER A 229 -1.32 -9.84 17.52
N ASN A 230 -0.02 -9.52 17.43
CA ASN A 230 1.01 -9.92 18.40
C ASN A 230 1.05 -11.44 18.64
N GLY A 231 0.96 -12.22 17.56
CA GLY A 231 1.06 -13.67 17.57
C GLY A 231 -0.20 -14.43 17.97
N LYS A 232 -1.35 -13.75 18.13
CA LYS A 232 -2.64 -14.41 18.44
C LYS A 232 -3.26 -15.10 17.24
N GLU A 233 -2.98 -14.59 16.05
CA GLU A 233 -3.40 -15.12 14.76
C GLU A 233 -2.14 -15.38 13.92
N GLU A 234 -2.20 -16.31 12.97
CA GLU A 234 -1.13 -16.57 12.01
C GLU A 234 -1.75 -17.11 10.73
N LEU A 235 -1.36 -16.57 9.57
CA LEU A 235 -1.92 -17.00 8.27
C LEU A 235 -0.93 -17.83 7.46
N ASN A 236 0.30 -17.34 7.28
CA ASN A 236 1.35 -17.88 6.42
C ASN A 236 0.79 -18.37 5.08
N PHE A 237 0.10 -17.46 4.37
CA PHE A 237 -0.69 -17.78 3.19
C PHE A 237 0.17 -18.45 2.13
N THR A 238 -0.27 -19.58 1.59
CA THR A 238 0.51 -20.39 0.64
C THR A 238 -0.28 -20.68 -0.62
N LEU A 239 0.36 -20.53 -1.78
CA LEU A 239 -0.11 -20.99 -3.08
C LEU A 239 0.72 -22.19 -3.53
N LYS A 240 0.07 -23.30 -3.89
CA LYS A 240 0.75 -24.42 -4.58
C LYS A 240 1.04 -24.06 -6.04
N PRO A 241 1.94 -24.79 -6.74
CA PRO A 241 2.18 -24.59 -8.16
C PRO A 241 0.88 -24.53 -8.98
N GLY A 242 0.70 -23.46 -9.76
CA GLY A 242 -0.50 -23.22 -10.57
C GLY A 242 -1.71 -22.64 -9.83
N GLU A 243 -1.72 -22.60 -8.49
CA GLU A 243 -2.78 -21.95 -7.73
C GLU A 243 -2.71 -20.42 -7.89
N SER A 244 -3.89 -19.80 -7.81
CA SER A 244 -4.04 -18.36 -7.97
C SER A 244 -4.88 -17.75 -6.85
N VAL A 245 -4.54 -16.52 -6.47
CA VAL A 245 -5.33 -15.67 -5.58
C VAL A 245 -5.59 -14.34 -6.26
N THR A 246 -6.76 -13.74 -6.01
CA THR A 246 -7.07 -12.40 -6.53
C THR A 246 -7.32 -11.44 -5.38
N PHE A 247 -6.58 -10.34 -5.37
CA PHE A 247 -6.77 -9.22 -4.45
C PHE A 247 -7.45 -8.07 -5.18
N LYS A 248 -8.49 -7.51 -4.56
CA LYS A 248 -9.29 -6.42 -5.10
C LYS A 248 -9.28 -5.27 -4.11
N TYR A 249 -8.83 -4.12 -4.56
CA TYR A 249 -8.79 -2.91 -3.75
C TYR A 249 -9.32 -1.73 -4.54
N ARG A 250 -9.80 -0.74 -3.81
CA ARG A 250 -10.13 0.57 -4.35
C ARG A 250 -9.33 1.66 -3.66
N ILE A 251 -8.79 2.56 -4.44
CA ILE A 251 -8.28 3.86 -3.97
C ILE A 251 -9.26 4.92 -4.44
N GLU A 252 -9.79 5.74 -3.53
CA GLU A 252 -10.51 6.97 -3.91
C GLU A 252 -9.75 8.20 -3.42
N ILE A 253 -9.67 9.20 -4.28
CA ILE A 253 -9.14 10.52 -4.00
C ILE A 253 -10.31 11.49 -4.11
N LEU A 254 -10.71 12.07 -2.98
CA LEU A 254 -11.90 12.90 -2.83
C LEU A 254 -11.49 14.35 -2.64
N ASN A 255 -12.24 15.27 -3.24
CA ASN A 255 -12.20 16.68 -2.87
C ASN A 255 -12.86 16.86 -1.49
N GLY A 256 -12.21 17.61 -0.60
CA GLY A 256 -12.71 17.86 0.75
C GLY A 256 -12.32 16.77 1.76
N LYS A 257 -12.68 17.01 3.02
CA LYS A 257 -12.57 16.01 4.09
C LYS A 257 -13.81 15.13 4.09
N ALA A 258 -13.62 13.83 3.84
CA ALA A 258 -14.70 12.86 3.93
C ALA A 258 -14.87 12.34 5.36
N ASN A 259 -16.12 12.28 5.82
CA ASN A 259 -16.47 11.67 7.10
C ASN A 259 -16.82 10.18 6.94
N LYS A 260 -16.95 9.49 8.08
CA LYS A 260 -17.25 8.06 8.13
C LYS A 260 -18.54 7.68 7.36
N ILE A 261 -19.60 8.46 7.47
CA ILE A 261 -20.90 8.18 6.82
C ILE A 261 -20.74 8.19 5.29
N GLN A 262 -20.02 9.18 4.76
CA GLN A 262 -19.74 9.27 3.33
C GLN A 262 -18.90 8.08 2.86
N LEU A 263 -17.84 7.74 3.60
CA LEU A 263 -16.93 6.66 3.24
C LEU A 263 -17.58 5.27 3.37
N ASP A 264 -18.44 5.05 4.36
CA ASP A 264 -19.23 3.81 4.48
C ASP A 264 -20.20 3.64 3.29
N LYS A 265 -20.79 4.74 2.80
CA LYS A 265 -21.64 4.72 1.61
C LYS A 265 -20.84 4.33 0.36
N GLU A 266 -19.66 4.90 0.15
CA GLU A 266 -18.79 4.55 -0.98
C GLU A 266 -18.28 3.11 -0.86
N TYR A 267 -17.92 2.68 0.35
CA TYR A 267 -17.54 1.31 0.63
C TYR A 267 -18.64 0.30 0.28
N ASN A 268 -19.90 0.57 0.64
CA ASN A 268 -21.00 -0.33 0.32
C ASN A 268 -21.21 -0.50 -1.20
N LYS A 269 -20.99 0.56 -1.99
CA LYS A 269 -21.01 0.47 -3.46
C LYS A 269 -19.86 -0.39 -3.98
N PHE A 270 -18.65 -0.22 -3.44
CA PHE A 270 -17.48 -1.02 -3.82
C PHE A 270 -17.63 -2.50 -3.41
N ALA A 271 -18.09 -2.76 -2.19
CA ALA A 271 -18.18 -4.09 -1.62
C ALA A 271 -19.16 -5.02 -2.37
N THR A 272 -20.17 -4.43 -3.01
CA THR A 272 -21.23 -5.15 -3.75
C THR A 272 -20.94 -5.33 -5.25
N LYS A 273 -19.99 -4.57 -5.80
CA LYS A 273 -19.49 -4.72 -7.17
C LYS A 273 -18.47 -5.85 -7.30
#